data_AF-A0A655RS84-F1
#
_entry.id   AF-A0A655RS84-F1
#
_cell.length_a   1.000
_cell.length_b   1.000
_cell.length_c   1.000
_cell.angle_alpha   90.00
_cell.angle_beta   90.00
_cell.angle_gamma   90.00
#
_symmetry.space_group_name_H-M   'P 1'
#
loop_
_entity.id
_entity.type
_entity.pdbx_description
1 polymer ?
#
loop_
_entity_poly.entity_id
_entity_poly.type
_entity_poly.pdbx_seq_one_letter_code
_entity_poly.pdbx_strand_id
1 'polypeptide(L)'
;MRFHLADEKNPKTEANWIEAPVLRYVRIRQSTNDNTERRAVVELWVKLGSIHEKAQFTLADRSQMTHPVLLGREFIRDIALVDVSRKYIQTEQK
;
A
#
# COMPACT_ATOMS: atom_id res chain seq x y z
N MET A 1 3.07 -12.40 8.86
CA MET A 1 1.87 -11.64 9.28
C MET A 1 0.85 -11.71 8.16
N ARG A 2 -0.40 -12.03 8.49
CA ARG A 2 -1.49 -12.20 7.51
C ARG A 2 -2.38 -10.97 7.50
N PHE A 3 -2.74 -10.49 6.32
CA PHE A 3 -3.63 -9.34 6.14
C PHE A 3 -4.45 -9.49 4.86
N HIS A 4 -5.50 -8.68 4.73
CA HIS A 4 -6.32 -8.60 3.54
C HIS A 4 -6.13 -7.27 2.83
N LEU A 5 -6.21 -7.30 1.51
CA LEU A 5 -6.41 -6.12 0.69
C LEU A 5 -7.79 -6.22 0.04
N ALA A 6 -8.69 -5.31 0.41
CA ALA A 6 -10.03 -5.24 -0.15
C ALA A 6 -10.24 -3.90 -0.84
N ASP A 7 -10.99 -3.92 -1.94
CA ASP A 7 -11.40 -2.75 -2.73
C ASP A 7 -12.84 -2.99 -3.24
N GLU A 8 -13.51 -1.98 -3.78
CA GLU A 8 -14.88 -2.07 -4.31
C GLU A 8 -15.04 -3.22 -5.32
N LYS A 9 -14.00 -3.46 -6.14
CA LYS A 9 -13.97 -4.55 -7.12
C LYS A 9 -13.56 -5.91 -6.55
N ASN A 10 -12.93 -5.93 -5.38
CA ASN A 10 -12.39 -7.13 -4.77
C ASN A 10 -12.77 -7.16 -3.28
N PRO A 11 -14.02 -7.54 -2.96
CA PRO A 11 -14.52 -7.52 -1.60
C PRO A 11 -13.71 -8.47 -0.71
N LYS A 12 -13.69 -8.19 0.60
CA LYS A 12 -12.98 -9.00 1.58
C LYS A 12 -13.58 -10.42 1.61
N THR A 13 -12.91 -11.37 0.99
CA THR A 13 -13.26 -12.79 0.99
C THR A 13 -12.16 -13.60 1.65
N GLU A 14 -12.50 -14.79 2.14
CA GLU A 14 -11.58 -15.76 2.76
C GLU A 14 -10.42 -16.18 1.82
N ALA A 15 -10.52 -15.94 0.52
CA ALA A 15 -9.49 -16.28 -0.46
C ALA A 15 -8.40 -15.19 -0.63
N ASN A 16 -8.64 -13.95 -0.18
CA ASN A 16 -7.76 -12.81 -0.49
C ASN A 16 -6.76 -12.51 0.64
N TRP A 17 -6.21 -13.54 1.28
CA TRP A 17 -5.16 -13.37 2.30
C TRP A 17 -3.79 -13.18 1.64
N ILE A 18 -3.06 -12.16 2.10
CA ILE A 18 -1.65 -11.97 1.79
C ILE A 18 -0.86 -12.25 3.05
N GLU A 19 0.22 -13.02 2.92
CA GLU A 19 1.16 -13.27 4.00
C GLU A 19 2.55 -12.74 3.63
N ALA A 20 3.13 -11.97 4.54
CA ALA A 20 4.49 -11.45 4.39
C ALA A 20 5.22 -11.44 5.75
N PRO A 21 6.56 -11.60 5.75
CA PRO A 21 7.36 -11.46 6.96
C PRO A 21 7.32 -10.01 7.46
N VAL A 22 7.31 -9.84 8.79
CA VAL A 22 7.41 -8.53 9.41
C VAL A 22 8.89 -8.15 9.49
N LEU A 23 9.27 -7.05 8.85
CA LEU A 23 10.64 -6.55 8.88
C LEU A 23 10.93 -5.76 10.15
N ARG A 24 10.00 -4.89 10.55
CA ARG A 24 10.09 -4.06 11.76
C ARG A 24 8.72 -3.52 12.16
N TYR A 25 8.67 -2.87 13.32
CA TYR A 25 7.54 -2.04 13.73
C TYR A 25 7.97 -0.57 13.78
N VAL A 26 7.11 0.31 13.30
CA VAL A 26 7.31 1.76 13.35
C VAL A 26 6.22 2.42 14.20
N ARG A 27 6.54 3.53 14.86
CA ARG A 27 5.55 4.35 15.56
C ARG A 27 5.04 5.42 14.61
N ILE A 28 3.75 5.44 14.35
CA ILE A 28 3.09 6.44 13.53
C ILE A 28 2.29 7.36 14.44
N ARG A 29 2.55 8.66 14.35
CA ARG A 29 1.70 9.70 14.96
C ARG A 29 0.52 9.94 14.03
N GLN A 30 -0.70 9.82 14.54
CA GLN A 30 -1.88 10.20 13.77
C GLN A 30 -2.04 11.72 13.79
N SER A 31 -2.49 12.32 12.70
CA SER A 31 -2.69 13.78 12.62
C SER A 31 -3.86 14.28 13.46
N THR A 32 -4.76 13.37 13.84
CA THR A 32 -6.03 13.66 14.53
C THR A 32 -5.98 13.40 16.03
N ASN A 33 -4.94 12.76 16.55
CA ASN A 33 -4.80 12.46 17.97
C ASN A 33 -3.32 12.31 18.36
N ASP A 34 -2.96 12.64 19.59
CA ASP A 34 -1.61 12.49 20.14
C ASP A 34 -1.22 11.04 20.44
N ASN A 35 -2.13 10.09 20.22
CA ASN A 35 -1.85 8.67 20.33
C ASN A 35 -0.92 8.18 19.21
N THR A 36 0.17 7.52 19.60
CA THR A 36 1.07 6.84 18.67
C THR A 36 0.64 5.39 18.46
N GLU A 37 0.46 5.01 17.20
CA GLU A 37 0.10 3.65 16.81
C GLU A 37 1.35 2.91 16.33
N ARG A 38 1.56 1.67 16.81
CA ARG A 38 2.63 0.80 16.28
C ARG A 38 2.10 0.05 15.07
N ARG A 39 2.79 0.21 13.94
CA ARG A 39 2.43 -0.46 12.69
C ARG A 39 3.55 -1.36 12.23
N ALA A 40 3.18 -2.53 11.76
CA ALA A 40 4.11 -3.49 11.19
C ALA A 40 4.52 -3.05 9.78
N VAL A 41 5.79 -3.23 9.47
CA VAL A 41 6.36 -3.00 8.14
C VAL A 41 6.62 -4.34 7.47
N VAL A 42 6.12 -4.51 6.25
CA VAL A 42 6.31 -5.68 5.40
C VAL A 42 6.93 -5.26 4.07
N GLU A 43 7.59 -6.17 3.37
CA GLU A 43 8.07 -5.94 2.00
C GLU A 43 7.23 -6.75 1.02
N LEU A 44 6.75 -6.09 -0.03
CA LEU A 44 5.90 -6.68 -1.06
C LEU A 44 6.41 -6.30 -2.45
N TRP A 45 6.20 -7.17 -3.42
CA TRP A 45 6.37 -6.84 -4.84
C TRP A 45 5.21 -5.98 -5.32
N VAL A 46 5.53 -4.91 -6.04
CA VAL A 46 4.57 -3.98 -6.63
C VAL A 46 4.80 -3.92 -8.13
N LYS A 47 3.74 -4.10 -8.91
CA LYS A 47 3.75 -3.88 -10.36
C LYS A 47 2.87 -2.67 -10.69
N LEU A 48 3.45 -1.66 -11.34
CA LEU A 48 2.76 -0.48 -11.82
C LEU A 48 3.19 -0.19 -13.27
N GLY A 49 2.35 -0.57 -14.23
CA GLY A 49 2.74 -0.54 -15.64
C GLY A 49 3.97 -1.43 -15.89
N SER A 50 5.05 -0.83 -16.39
CA SER A 50 6.35 -1.48 -16.60
C SER A 50 7.24 -1.54 -15.35
N ILE A 51 6.89 -0.83 -14.29
CA ILE A 51 7.68 -0.80 -13.04
C ILE A 51 7.34 -2.07 -12.25
N HIS A 52 8.37 -2.83 -11.87
CA HIS A 52 8.22 -4.01 -11.01
C HIS A 52 9.31 -4.00 -9.94
N GLU A 53 8.96 -3.54 -8.74
CA GLU A 53 9.93 -3.28 -7.67
C GLU A 53 9.44 -3.81 -6.32
N LYS A 54 10.39 -4.11 -5.44
CA LYS A 54 10.10 -4.39 -4.03
C LYS A 54 9.92 -3.08 -3.27
N ALA A 55 8.84 -2.98 -2.51
CA ALA A 55 8.56 -1.82 -1.68
C ALA A 55 8.16 -2.22 -0.27
N GLN A 56 8.55 -1.38 0.70
CA GLN A 56 8.16 -1.55 2.09
C GLN A 56 6.84 -0.83 2.36
N PHE A 57 5.89 -1.55 2.96
CA PHE A 57 4.57 -1.05 3.32
C PHE A 57 4.38 -1.10 4.82
N THR A 58 3.74 -0.06 5.34
CA THR A 58 3.26 -0.02 6.72
C THR A 58 1.79 -0.43 6.74
N LEU A 59 1.45 -1.50 7.46
CA LEU A 59 0.06 -1.97 7.53
C LEU A 59 -0.79 -1.12 8.48
N ALA A 60 -1.98 -0.73 8.04
CA ALA A 60 -2.96 0.02 8.79
C ALA A 60 -4.38 -0.41 8.38
N ASP A 61 -5.36 -0.30 9.27
CA ASP A 61 -6.76 -0.43 8.87
C ASP A 61 -7.20 0.82 8.10
N ARG A 62 -7.54 0.62 6.83
CA ARG A 62 -8.05 1.67 5.91
C ARG A 62 -9.39 1.27 5.29
N SER A 63 -10.15 0.38 5.94
CA SER A 63 -11.44 -0.12 5.44
C SER A 63 -12.46 0.97 5.09
N GLN A 64 -12.35 2.15 5.70
CA GLN A 64 -13.23 3.30 5.46
C GLN A 64 -12.71 4.29 4.40
N MET A 65 -11.58 4.01 3.75
CA MET A 65 -10.95 4.92 2.79
C MET A 65 -11.15 4.44 1.34
N THR A 66 -11.32 5.39 0.42
CA THR A 66 -11.50 5.11 -1.01
C THR A 66 -10.29 4.41 -1.65
N HIS A 67 -9.08 4.64 -1.14
CA HIS A 67 -7.86 4.02 -1.68
C HIS A 67 -7.19 3.19 -0.57
N PRO A 68 -7.21 1.85 -0.66
CA PRO A 68 -6.70 0.97 0.39
C PRO A 68 -5.16 0.94 0.44
N VAL A 69 -4.48 1.28 -0.66
CA VAL A 69 -3.01 1.35 -0.77
C VAL A 69 -2.58 2.78 -1.07
N LEU A 70 -1.50 3.22 -0.40
CA LEU A 70 -0.84 4.49 -0.69
C LEU A 70 0.62 4.24 -1.06
N LEU A 71 1.03 4.73 -2.23
CA LEU A 71 2.42 4.79 -2.64
C LEU A 71 2.98 6.17 -2.31
N GLY A 72 3.93 6.21 -1.38
CA GLY A 72 4.56 7.44 -0.93
C GLY A 72 5.70 7.90 -1.83
N ARG A 73 6.23 9.08 -1.52
CA ARG A 73 7.40 9.67 -2.20
C ARG A 73 8.63 8.77 -2.18
N GLU A 74 8.80 7.95 -1.14
CA GLU A 74 9.91 7.00 -1.02
C GLU A 74 9.89 5.98 -2.15
N PHE A 75 8.72 5.46 -2.53
CA PHE A 75 8.59 4.57 -3.67
C PHE A 75 8.81 5.30 -4.99
N ILE A 76 8.23 6.49 -5.15
CA ILE A 76 8.19 7.21 -6.43
C ILE A 76 9.54 7.84 -6.81
N ARG A 77 10.35 8.19 -5.81
CA ARG A 77 11.63 8.88 -6.00
C ARG A 77 12.52 8.09 -6.98
N ASP A 78 13.06 8.80 -7.96
CA ASP A 78 13.98 8.30 -8.98
C ASP A 78 13.43 7.24 -9.97
N ILE A 79 12.15 6.82 -9.82
CA ILE A 79 11.53 5.82 -10.72
C ILE A 79 10.34 6.34 -11.52
N ALA A 80 9.67 7.41 -11.09
CA ALA A 80 8.49 7.93 -11.78
C ALA A 80 8.24 9.43 -11.54
N LEU A 81 7.55 10.07 -12.49
CA LEU A 81 6.99 11.41 -12.35
C LEU A 81 5.47 11.30 -12.15
N VAL A 82 4.90 12.15 -11.28
CA VAL A 82 3.46 12.19 -11.01
C VAL A 82 2.84 13.43 -11.65
N ASP A 83 1.98 13.21 -12.66
CA ASP A 83 1.12 14.24 -13.25
C ASP A 83 -0.30 14.14 -12.65
N VAL A 84 -0.69 15.13 -11.85
CA VAL A 84 -1.98 15.16 -11.13
C VAL A 84 -3.19 15.41 -12.04
N SER A 85 -2.97 15.81 -13.29
CA SER A 85 -4.05 16.05 -14.26
C SER A 85 -4.59 14.77 -14.91
N ARG A 86 -3.86 13.65 -14.77
CA ARG A 86 -4.18 12.38 -15.42
C ARG A 86 -4.50 11.30 -14.38
N LYS A 87 -5.37 10.37 -14.75
CA LYS A 87 -5.72 9.20 -13.92
C LYS A 87 -5.77 7.96 -14.81
N TYR A 88 -5.44 6.79 -14.22
CA TYR A 88 -5.49 5.49 -14.90
C TYR A 88 -4.68 5.40 -16.20
N ILE A 89 -3.49 6.00 -16.23
CA ILE A 89 -2.61 6.02 -17.42
C ILE A 89 -1.86 4.71 -17.66
N GLN A 90 -1.77 3.84 -16.63
CA GLN A 90 -1.14 2.54 -16.74
C GLN A 90 -2.22 1.51 -17.06
N THR A 91 -2.10 0.85 -18.21
CA THR A 91 -2.96 -0.28 -18.60
C THR A 91 -2.35 -1.59 -18.11
N GLU A 92 -3.18 -2.61 -17.90
CA GLU A 92 -2.71 -3.97 -17.65
C GLU A 92 -1.82 -4.43 -18.81
N GLN A 93 -0.53 -4.64 -18.53
CA GLN A 93 0.33 -5.39 -19.45
C GLN A 93 0.07 -6.87 -19.22
N LYS A 94 -0.56 -7.48 -20.23
CA LYS A 94 -0.95 -8.88 -20.32
C LYS A 94 0.24 -9.83 -20.12
#